data_AF-A0A662HI15-F1
#
_entry.id   AF-A0A662HI15-F1
#
_cell.length_a   1.000
_cell.length_b   1.000
_cell.length_c   1.000
_cell.angle_alpha   90.00
_cell.angle_beta   90.00
_cell.angle_gamma   90.00
#
_symmetry.space_group_name_H-M   'P 1'
#
loop_
_entity.id
_entity.type
_entity.pdbx_description
1 polymer ?
#
loop_
_entity_poly.entity_id
_entity_poly.type
_entity_poly.pdbx_seq_one_letter_code
_entity_poly.pdbx_strand_id
1 'polypeptide(L)'
;MDKIRIPLKHDLYRERIAIEVETSHIVHTYKDYLKFIASYNIGKIDLGIIITWTKQHITKHNLDPSKPTLEKIRKDLENVLKTIIPVPILIIGMED
;
A
#
# COMPACT_ATOMS: atom_id res chain seq x y z
N MET A 1 -7.22 26.61 11.57
CA MET A 1 -7.16 25.15 11.80
C MET A 1 -5.71 24.77 11.89
N ASP A 2 -5.23 24.43 13.08
CA ASP A 2 -3.86 23.97 13.28
C ASP A 2 -3.65 22.65 12.53
N LYS A 3 -2.70 22.65 11.60
CA LYS A 3 -2.32 21.43 10.88
C LYS A 3 -1.62 20.51 11.87
N ILE A 4 -2.33 19.51 12.38
CA ILE A 4 -1.73 18.40 13.13
C ILE A 4 -0.63 17.81 12.24
N ARG A 5 0.63 18.03 12.63
CA ARG A 5 1.78 17.37 12.00
C ARG A 5 1.87 15.97 12.60
N ILE A 6 1.15 15.01 12.02
CA ILE A 6 1.45 13.61 12.27
C ILE A 6 2.71 13.29 11.46
N PRO A 7 3.83 12.88 12.06
CA PRO A 7 5.02 12.47 11.32
C PRO A 7 4.79 11.08 10.68
N LEU A 8 3.87 11.02 9.72
CA LEU A 8 3.67 9.85 8.86
C LEU A 8 4.67 9.95 7.71
N LYS A 9 5.78 9.21 7.85
CA LYS A 9 6.78 9.04 6.81
C LYS A 9 6.35 7.87 5.91
N HIS A 10 6.32 8.13 4.61
CA HIS A 10 6.24 7.11 3.56
C HIS A 10 7.65 6.74 3.12
N ASP A 11 7.82 5.56 2.52
CA ASP A 11 9.12 5.17 1.95
C ASP A 11 9.60 6.20 0.92
N LEU A 12 8.71 6.58 -0.01
CA LEU A 12 8.94 7.66 -0.97
C LEU A 12 7.73 8.59 -1.08
N TYR A 13 7.98 9.83 -1.45
CA TYR A 13 6.95 10.84 -1.67
C TYR A 13 7.38 11.83 -2.74
N ARG A 14 6.48 12.13 -3.68
CA ARG A 14 6.67 13.19 -4.68
C ARG A 14 5.32 13.72 -5.16
N GLU A 15 5.16 15.04 -5.27
CA GLU A 15 4.00 15.67 -5.93
C GLU A 15 2.64 15.10 -5.47
N ARG A 16 2.46 14.97 -4.15
CA ARG A 16 1.22 14.42 -3.54
C ARG A 16 0.94 12.95 -3.87
N ILE A 17 1.96 12.20 -4.26
CA ILE A 17 1.94 10.75 -4.41
C ILE A 17 2.83 10.15 -3.32
N ALA A 18 2.28 9.23 -2.54
CA ALA A 18 3.05 8.42 -1.60
C ALA A 18 3.27 7.01 -2.15
N ILE A 19 4.46 6.47 -1.94
CA ILE A 19 4.83 5.12 -2.38
C ILE A 19 5.32 4.34 -1.17
N GLU A 20 4.85 3.11 -1.05
CA GLU A 20 5.31 2.13 -0.06
C GLU A 20 5.78 0.89 -0.82
N VAL A 21 6.98 0.40 -0.48
CA VAL A 21 7.53 -0.83 -1.05
C VAL A 21 7.36 -1.93 -0.03
N GLU A 22 6.31 -2.72 -0.19
CA GLU A 22 5.94 -3.74 0.79
C GLU A 22 6.18 -5.14 0.22
N THR A 23 7.31 -5.71 0.64
CA THR A 23 7.82 -7.04 0.23
C THR A 23 8.09 -7.94 1.43
N SER A 24 7.71 -7.51 2.64
CA SER A 24 8.14 -8.13 3.89
C SER A 24 7.10 -9.08 4.46
N HIS A 25 5.88 -8.64 4.76
CA HIS A 25 4.80 -9.47 5.31
C HIS A 25 3.44 -8.83 5.06
N ILE A 26 2.41 -9.62 4.76
CA ILE A 26 1.08 -9.12 4.40
C ILE A 26 0.47 -8.19 5.46
N VAL A 27 0.75 -8.42 6.75
CA VAL A 27 0.21 -7.57 7.83
C VAL A 27 0.68 -6.12 7.73
N HIS A 28 1.85 -5.86 7.13
CA HIS A 28 2.36 -4.51 6.99
C HIS A 28 1.60 -3.68 5.94
N THR A 29 0.93 -4.31 4.98
CA THR A 29 0.10 -3.58 4.00
C THR A 29 -1.06 -2.85 4.68
N TYR A 30 -1.60 -3.36 5.80
CA TYR A 30 -2.63 -2.65 6.56
C TYR A 30 -2.10 -1.36 7.20
N LYS A 31 -0.85 -1.37 7.66
CA LYS A 31 -0.18 -0.15 8.15
C LYS A 31 -0.02 0.86 7.02
N ASP A 32 0.32 0.40 5.81
CA ASP A 32 0.44 1.26 4.63
C ASP A 32 -0.90 1.89 4.25
N TYR A 33 -2.00 1.13 4.29
CA TYR A 33 -3.34 1.67 4.07
C TYR A 33 -3.66 2.79 5.08
N LEU A 34 -3.38 2.57 6.37
CA LEU A 34 -3.61 3.59 7.41
C LEU A 34 -2.76 4.84 7.16
N LYS A 35 -1.49 4.69 6.72
CA LYS A 35 -0.63 5.82 6.33
C LYS A 35 -1.23 6.61 5.16
N PHE A 36 -1.77 5.93 4.16
CA PHE A 36 -2.42 6.58 3.03
C PHE A 36 -3.71 7.29 3.42
N ILE A 37 -4.60 6.65 4.20
CA ILE A 37 -5.85 7.26 4.67
C ILE A 37 -5.56 8.55 5.44
N ALA A 38 -4.63 8.48 6.40
CA ALA A 38 -4.27 9.65 7.21
C ALA A 38 -3.69 10.78 6.34
N SER A 39 -2.81 10.45 5.38
CA SER A 39 -2.21 11.45 4.50
C SER A 39 -3.20 12.03 3.50
N TYR A 40 -4.15 11.23 3.01
CA TYR A 40 -5.21 11.67 2.11
C TYR A 40 -6.17 12.62 2.82
N ASN A 41 -6.60 12.27 4.04
CA ASN A 41 -7.54 13.07 4.82
C ASN A 41 -7.00 14.45 5.23
N ILE A 42 -5.67 14.60 5.40
CA ILE A 42 -5.05 15.91 5.65
C ILE A 42 -4.67 16.66 4.35
N GLY A 43 -5.04 16.11 3.19
CA GLY A 43 -4.72 16.68 1.89
C GLY A 43 -3.22 16.69 1.58
N LYS A 44 -2.44 15.71 2.06
CA LYS A 44 -1.00 15.57 1.75
C LYS A 44 -0.75 14.74 0.49
N ILE A 45 -1.60 13.74 0.23
CA ILE A 45 -1.56 12.90 -0.96
C ILE A 45 -2.91 12.90 -1.66
N ASP A 46 -2.89 12.63 -2.96
CA ASP A 46 -4.07 12.33 -3.78
C ASP A 46 -4.09 10.86 -4.24
N LEU A 47 -2.93 10.18 -4.18
CA LEU A 47 -2.72 8.80 -4.61
C LEU A 47 -1.71 8.08 -3.72
N GLY A 48 -2.04 6.85 -3.31
CA GLY A 48 -1.09 5.89 -2.75
C GLY A 48 -0.64 4.87 -3.79
N ILE A 49 0.63 4.48 -3.76
CA ILE A 49 1.18 3.40 -4.60
C ILE A 49 1.77 2.34 -3.68
N ILE A 50 1.42 1.07 -3.94
CA ILE A 50 2.04 -0.08 -3.29
C ILE A 50 2.80 -0.89 -4.33
N ILE A 51 4.09 -1.05 -4.11
CA ILE A 51 4.94 -1.95 -4.90
C ILE A 51 5.12 -3.24 -4.10
N THR A 52 4.80 -4.38 -4.72
CA THR A 52 4.84 -5.69 -4.06
C THR A 52 5.18 -6.81 -5.04
N TRP A 53 5.14 -8.08 -4.62
CA TRP A 53 5.38 -9.23 -5.49
C TRP A 53 4.10 -9.67 -6.23
N THR A 54 4.24 -10.32 -7.38
CA THR A 54 3.15 -11.16 -7.92
C THR A 54 3.15 -12.53 -7.25
N LYS A 55 2.00 -13.22 -7.23
CA LYS A 55 1.94 -14.60 -6.75
C LYS A 55 2.84 -15.53 -7.58
N GLN A 56 2.99 -15.24 -8.87
CA GLN A 56 3.90 -15.96 -9.76
C GLN A 56 5.34 -15.86 -9.28
N HIS A 57 5.82 -14.67 -8.93
CA HIS A 57 7.17 -14.47 -8.41
C HIS A 57 7.40 -15.23 -7.09
N ILE A 58 6.45 -15.15 -6.15
CA ILE A 58 6.51 -15.91 -4.89
C ILE A 58 6.64 -17.42 -5.16
N THR A 59 5.85 -17.95 -6.10
CA THR A 59 5.83 -19.38 -6.43
C THR A 59 7.14 -19.81 -7.13
N LYS A 60 7.60 -19.04 -8.11
CA LYS A 60 8.81 -19.32 -8.90
C LYS A 60 10.07 -19.41 -8.03
N HIS A 61 10.17 -18.53 -7.04
CA HIS A 61 11.34 -18.42 -6.15
C HIS A 61 11.16 -19.12 -4.79
N ASN A 62 10.07 -19.87 -4.61
CA ASN A 62 9.73 -20.56 -3.36
C ASN A 62 9.84 -19.67 -2.11
N LEU A 63 9.31 -18.44 -2.23
CA LEU A 63 9.31 -17.47 -1.14
C LEU A 63 8.20 -17.78 -0.13
N ASP A 64 8.35 -17.26 1.08
CA ASP A 64 7.37 -17.42 2.16
C ASP A 64 5.96 -16.97 1.70
N PRO A 65 4.91 -17.82 1.82
CA PRO A 65 3.54 -17.46 1.42
C PRO A 65 2.90 -16.36 2.28
N SER A 66 3.52 -15.96 3.39
CA SER A 66 3.13 -14.82 4.21
C SER A 66 3.45 -13.47 3.55
N LYS A 67 4.28 -13.47 2.51
CA LYS A 67 4.66 -12.29 1.74
C LYS A 67 3.43 -11.64 1.10
N PRO A 68 3.39 -10.30 1.04
CA PRO A 68 2.34 -9.60 0.32
C PRO A 68 2.42 -9.92 -1.17
N THR A 69 1.25 -10.05 -1.82
CA THR A 69 1.18 -10.17 -3.28
C THR A 69 0.12 -9.25 -3.86
N LEU A 70 0.30 -8.84 -5.12
CA LEU A 70 -0.65 -8.00 -5.84
C LEU A 70 -2.07 -8.58 -5.75
N GLU A 71 -2.21 -9.87 -5.96
CA GLU A 71 -3.51 -10.55 -5.99
C GLU A 71 -4.19 -10.55 -4.62
N LYS A 72 -3.41 -10.73 -3.54
CA LYS A 72 -3.93 -10.71 -2.18
C LYS A 72 -4.33 -9.31 -1.75
N ILE A 73 -3.48 -8.32 -2.01
CA ILE A 73 -3.76 -6.90 -1.75
C ILE A 73 -4.99 -6.46 -2.54
N ARG A 74 -5.06 -6.76 -3.84
CA ARG A 74 -6.22 -6.43 -4.68
C ARG A 74 -7.50 -7.04 -4.12
N LYS A 75 -7.47 -8.33 -3.75
CA LYS A 75 -8.62 -9.01 -3.16
C LYS A 75 -9.07 -8.32 -1.87
N ASP A 76 -8.15 -7.94 -0.99
CA ASP A 76 -8.48 -7.25 0.26
C ASP A 76 -9.09 -5.87 0.01
N LEU A 77 -8.50 -5.08 -0.89
CA LEU A 77 -9.02 -3.75 -1.25
C LEU A 77 -10.39 -3.83 -1.91
N GLU A 78 -10.60 -4.74 -2.86
CA GLU A 78 -11.86 -4.84 -3.61
C GLU A 78 -13.01 -5.43 -2.78
N ASN A 79 -12.73 -6.43 -1.94
CA ASN A 79 -13.78 -7.20 -1.26
C ASN A 79 -14.00 -6.81 0.20
N VAL A 80 -12.97 -6.31 0.89
CA VAL A 80 -13.03 -6.07 2.34
C VAL A 80 -13.00 -4.57 2.63
N LEU A 81 -12.13 -3.83 1.95
CA LEU A 81 -11.78 -2.46 2.34
C LEU A 81 -12.32 -1.37 1.41
N LYS A 82 -13.04 -1.75 0.35
CA LYS A 82 -13.53 -0.84 -0.70
C LYS A 82 -14.36 0.32 -0.17
N THR A 83 -15.14 0.10 0.89
CA THR A 83 -16.01 1.11 1.52
C THR A 83 -15.30 1.91 2.61
N ILE A 84 -14.10 1.49 3.03
CA ILE A 84 -13.36 2.03 4.17
C ILE A 84 -12.20 2.91 3.72
N ILE A 85 -11.60 2.60 2.57
CA ILE A 85 -10.42 3.29 2.04
C ILE A 85 -10.87 4.31 0.99
N PRO A 86 -10.95 5.62 1.33
CA PRO A 86 -11.37 6.65 0.39
C PRO A 86 -10.25 7.08 -0.58
N VAL A 87 -9.00 6.70 -0.27
CA VAL A 87 -7.82 7.09 -1.05
C VAL A 87 -7.69 6.18 -2.28
N PRO A 88 -7.49 6.73 -3.48
CA PRO A 88 -7.08 5.95 -4.64
C PRO A 88 -5.75 5.23 -4.36
N ILE A 89 -5.69 3.92 -4.63
CA ILE A 89 -4.48 3.11 -4.47
C ILE A 89 -4.16 2.40 -5.79
N LEU A 90 -2.96 2.62 -6.31
CA LEU A 90 -2.38 1.84 -7.41
C LEU A 90 -1.50 0.74 -6.82
N ILE A 91 -1.67 -0.50 -7.28
CA ILE A 91 -0.82 -1.64 -6.90
C ILE A 91 0.05 -2.02 -8.10
N ILE A 92 1.36 -2.15 -7.87
CA ILE A 92 2.33 -2.59 -8.86
C ILE A 92 2.92 -3.92 -8.39
N GLY A 93 2.73 -4.97 -9.17
CA GLY A 93 3.33 -6.29 -8.92
C GLY A 93 4.65 -6.41 -9.66
N MET A 94 5.69 -6.81 -8.95
CA MET A 94 7.01 -7.11 -9.51
C MET A 94 7.12 -8.60 -9.85
N GLU A 95 7.67 -8.88 -11.02
CA GLU A 95 7.89 -10.21 -11.55
C GLU A 95 9.14 -10.23 -12.46
N ASP A 96 9.63 -11.43 -12.74
CA ASP A 96 10.85 -11.73 -13.51
C ASP A 96 10.66 -12.87 -14.53
#